data_AF-A0A7W0P6E8-F1
#
_entry.id   AF-A0A7W0P6E8-F1
#
_cell.length_a   1.000
_cell.length_b   1.000
_cell.length_c   1.000
_cell.angle_alpha   90.00
_cell.angle_beta   90.00
_cell.angle_gamma   90.00
#
_symmetry.space_group_name_H-M   'P 1'
#
loop_
_entity.id
_entity.type
_entity.pdbx_description
1 polymer ?
#
loop_
_entity_poly.entity_id
_entity_poly.type
_entity_poly.pdbx_seq_one_letter_code
_entity_poly.pdbx_strand_id
1 'polypeptide(L)'
;SRRLDRAWALAILARCRGLLLAARGDLDGAFASFERALAEHARSVDPFHHARTLLSLGRTQRRAKRRRAARSTLDDALARFEMLGSPLWAEQARAELARISGRAPSRGELTEAERRIAGLVAEGRTNREVAAALFLTEHSVETALTRVYRKLGVRSRGELARLLAPKS
;
A
#
# COMPACT_ATOMS: atom_id res chain seq x y z
N SER A 1 27.25 15.43 -4.35
CA SER A 1 26.24 16.37 -3.83
C SER A 1 24.91 16.10 -4.53
N ARG A 2 24.05 15.25 -3.95
CA ARG A 2 22.90 14.59 -4.62
C ARG A 2 21.58 15.28 -4.24
N ARG A 3 20.72 15.51 -5.23
CA ARG A 3 19.34 16.03 -5.14
C ARG A 3 18.48 15.22 -4.16
N LEU A 4 18.59 15.50 -2.85
CA LEU A 4 17.57 15.12 -1.86
C LEU A 4 16.40 16.10 -2.06
N ASP A 5 15.63 15.78 -3.10
CA ASP A 5 14.76 16.66 -3.87
C ASP A 5 13.50 17.06 -3.10
N ARG A 6 12.96 18.27 -3.35
CA ARG A 6 11.79 18.87 -2.67
C ARG A 6 10.54 17.97 -2.62
N ALA A 7 10.49 16.93 -3.46
CA ALA A 7 9.43 15.94 -3.52
C ALA A 7 9.08 15.33 -2.14
N TRP A 8 10.07 14.96 -1.31
CA TRP A 8 9.78 14.41 0.03
C TRP A 8 9.06 15.44 0.94
N ALA A 9 9.48 16.70 0.89
CA ALA A 9 8.89 17.80 1.65
C ALA A 9 7.49 18.13 1.12
N LEU A 10 7.29 18.12 -0.20
CA LEU A 10 5.98 18.28 -0.83
C LEU A 10 5.02 17.14 -0.44
N ALA A 11 5.51 15.91 -0.39
CA ALA A 11 4.74 14.76 0.03
C ALA A 11 4.29 14.88 1.51
N ILE A 12 5.21 15.30 2.39
CA ILE A 12 4.91 15.55 3.80
C ILE A 12 3.90 16.70 3.95
N LEU A 13 4.09 17.81 3.24
CA LEU A 13 3.20 18.96 3.26
C LEU A 13 1.78 18.57 2.80
N ALA A 14 1.69 17.82 1.69
CA ALA A 14 0.42 17.34 1.16
C ALA A 14 -0.28 16.38 2.14
N ARG A 15 0.46 15.49 2.82
CA ARG A 15 -0.09 14.64 3.90
C ARG A 15 -0.62 15.49 5.05
N CYS A 16 0.12 16.50 5.51
CA CYS A 16 -0.31 17.39 6.58
C CYS A 16 -1.59 18.16 6.20
N ARG A 17 -1.66 18.66 4.95
CA ARG A 17 -2.87 19.29 4.41
C ARG A 17 -4.05 18.33 4.39
N GLY A 18 -3.85 17.08 3.95
CA GLY A 18 -4.88 16.04 3.97
C GLY A 18 -5.42 15.75 5.36
N LEU A 19 -4.54 15.70 6.37
CA LEU A 19 -4.94 15.54 7.77
C LEU A 19 -5.75 16.73 8.30
N LEU A 20 -5.35 17.96 7.97
CA LEU A 20 -6.07 19.17 8.37
C LEU A 20 -7.46 19.27 7.75
N LEU A 21 -7.59 18.97 6.46
CA LEU A 21 -8.88 18.96 5.76
C LEU A 21 -9.80 17.88 6.31
N ALA A 22 -9.27 16.68 6.56
CA ALA A 22 -10.04 15.59 7.17
C ALA A 22 -10.53 15.96 8.59
N ALA A 23 -9.71 16.66 9.38
CA ALA A 23 -10.11 17.14 10.71
C ALA A 23 -11.22 18.21 10.65
N ARG A 24 -11.31 18.96 9.55
CA ARG A 24 -12.36 19.95 9.29
C ARG A 24 -13.62 19.36 8.63
N GLY A 25 -13.63 18.06 8.33
CA GLY A 25 -14.74 17.39 7.66
C GLY A 25 -14.74 17.52 6.12
N ASP A 26 -13.76 18.21 5.53
CA ASP A 26 -13.58 18.26 4.08
C ASP A 26 -12.86 17.00 3.61
N LEU A 27 -13.64 15.93 3.39
CA LEU A 27 -13.13 14.63 3.00
C LEU A 27 -12.61 14.62 1.55
N ASP A 28 -13.23 15.35 0.64
CA ASP A 28 -12.81 15.38 -0.76
C ASP A 28 -11.49 16.11 -0.93
N GLY A 29 -11.34 17.28 -0.30
CA GLY A 29 -10.06 17.99 -0.23
C GLY A 29 -8.98 17.20 0.49
N ALA A 30 -9.35 16.42 1.52
CA ALA A 30 -8.43 15.53 2.20
C ALA A 30 -7.89 14.43 1.28
N PHE A 31 -8.77 13.73 0.55
CA PHE A 31 -8.37 12.66 -0.36
C PHE A 31 -7.52 13.19 -1.52
N ALA A 32 -7.89 14.31 -2.13
CA ALA A 32 -7.06 14.95 -3.16
C ALA A 32 -5.66 15.30 -2.65
N SER A 33 -5.55 15.76 -1.39
CA SER A 33 -4.25 16.05 -0.76
C SER A 33 -3.44 14.77 -0.49
N PHE A 34 -4.07 13.67 -0.10
CA PHE A 34 -3.38 12.38 0.06
C PHE A 34 -2.93 11.79 -1.29
N GLU A 35 -3.73 11.89 -2.35
CA GLU A 35 -3.34 11.46 -3.69
C GLU A 35 -2.11 12.22 -4.19
N ARG A 36 -2.10 13.55 -3.99
CA ARG A 36 -0.92 14.37 -4.28
C ARG A 36 0.30 13.93 -3.45
N ALA A 37 0.11 13.63 -2.15
CA ALA A 37 1.20 13.15 -1.31
C ALA A 37 1.79 11.82 -1.84
N LEU A 38 0.94 10.88 -2.27
CA LEU A 38 1.38 9.60 -2.83
C LEU A 38 2.11 9.77 -4.17
N ALA A 39 1.66 10.69 -5.01
CA ALA A 39 2.33 11.02 -6.28
C ALA A 39 3.74 11.59 -6.04
N GLU A 40 3.92 12.47 -5.05
CA GLU A 40 5.24 13.00 -4.70
C GLU A 40 6.15 11.94 -4.04
N HIS A 41 5.58 11.00 -3.27
CA HIS A 41 6.35 9.86 -2.73
C HIS A 41 6.83 8.90 -3.81
N ALA A 42 6.13 8.77 -4.94
CA ALA A 42 6.62 7.97 -6.07
C ALA A 42 7.88 8.58 -6.72
N ARG A 43 8.14 9.86 -6.47
CA ARG A 43 9.29 10.61 -6.98
C ARG A 43 10.43 10.75 -5.97
N SER A 44 10.28 10.22 -4.76
CA SER A 44 11.26 10.36 -3.67
C SER A 44 11.68 9.00 -3.10
N VAL A 45 12.90 8.93 -2.57
CA VAL A 45 13.40 7.74 -1.87
C VAL A 45 13.14 7.91 -0.37
N ASP A 46 11.87 7.81 0.03
CA ASP A 46 11.45 7.97 1.43
C ASP A 46 10.36 6.95 1.82
N PRO A 47 10.73 5.66 1.95
CA PRO A 47 9.77 4.58 2.15
C PRO A 47 9.03 4.70 3.50
N PHE A 48 9.64 5.31 4.51
CA PHE A 48 9.03 5.49 5.82
C PHE A 48 7.92 6.54 5.81
N HIS A 49 8.17 7.73 5.24
CA HIS A 49 7.11 8.74 5.16
C HIS A 49 6.02 8.36 4.16
N HIS A 50 6.34 7.58 3.13
CA HIS A 50 5.33 6.95 2.27
C HIS A 50 4.40 6.06 3.12
N ALA A 51 4.95 5.13 3.91
CA ALA A 51 4.17 4.25 4.79
C ALA A 51 3.29 5.04 5.78
N ARG A 52 3.82 6.14 6.37
CA ARG A 52 3.04 7.03 7.23
C ARG A 52 1.89 7.73 6.50
N THR A 53 2.08 8.08 5.22
CA THR A 53 1.03 8.67 4.38
C THR A 53 -0.09 7.68 4.11
N LEU A 54 0.25 6.43 3.80
CA LEU A 54 -0.75 5.35 3.65
C LEU A 54 -1.50 5.10 4.96
N LEU A 55 -0.82 5.06 6.10
CA LEU A 55 -1.49 4.90 7.40
C LEU A 55 -2.48 6.05 7.70
N SER A 56 -2.09 7.30 7.42
CA SER A 56 -2.97 8.46 7.54
C SER A 56 -4.17 8.39 6.60
N LEU A 57 -3.95 8.07 5.33
CA LEU A 57 -5.02 7.91 4.34
C LEU A 57 -5.99 6.78 4.73
N GLY A 58 -5.48 5.62 5.13
CA GLY A 58 -6.28 4.47 5.55
C GLY A 58 -7.16 4.77 6.77
N ARG A 59 -6.62 5.51 7.75
CA ARG A 59 -7.38 6.03 8.89
C ARG A 59 -8.54 6.94 8.45
N THR A 60 -8.28 7.86 7.52
CA THR A 60 -9.29 8.78 6.98
C THR A 60 -10.36 8.03 6.18
N GLN A 61 -9.97 7.12 5.28
CA GLN A 61 -10.90 6.27 4.52
C GLN A 61 -11.81 5.45 5.44
N ARG A 62 -11.27 4.87 6.53
CA ARG A 62 -12.08 4.14 7.51
C ARG A 62 -13.11 5.06 8.17
N ARG A 63 -12.69 6.24 8.64
CA ARG A 63 -13.60 7.23 9.25
C ARG A 63 -14.70 7.66 8.27
N ALA A 64 -14.38 7.76 6.99
CA ALA A 64 -15.31 8.01 5.89
C ALA A 64 -16.14 6.77 5.47
N LYS A 65 -16.12 5.67 6.24
CA LYS A 65 -16.82 4.39 5.96
C LYS A 65 -16.43 3.71 4.63
N ARG A 66 -15.32 4.11 3.98
CA ARG A 66 -14.79 3.50 2.75
C ARG A 66 -13.98 2.23 3.06
N ARG A 67 -14.65 1.20 3.62
CA ARG A 67 -14.02 0.00 4.21
C ARG A 67 -13.03 -0.74 3.31
N ARG A 68 -13.41 -1.03 2.05
CA ARG A 68 -12.57 -1.77 1.10
C ARG A 68 -11.28 -1.01 0.79
N ALA A 69 -11.40 0.29 0.51
CA ALA A 69 -10.26 1.17 0.27
C ALA A 69 -9.36 1.26 1.51
N ALA A 70 -9.95 1.50 2.69
CA ALA A 70 -9.22 1.57 3.95
C ALA A 70 -8.40 0.31 4.24
N ARG A 71 -8.99 -0.88 4.02
CA ARG A 71 -8.28 -2.15 4.20
C ARG A 71 -7.10 -2.27 3.25
N SER A 72 -7.31 -2.04 1.95
CA SER A 72 -6.23 -2.10 0.95
C SER A 72 -5.09 -1.16 1.32
N THR A 73 -5.40 0.10 1.66
CA THR A 73 -4.38 1.10 2.00
C THR A 73 -3.65 0.78 3.30
N LEU A 74 -4.33 0.23 4.32
CA LEU A 74 -3.69 -0.13 5.60
C LEU A 74 -2.86 -1.42 5.50
N ASP A 75 -3.27 -2.40 4.70
CA ASP A 75 -2.45 -3.57 4.38
C ASP A 75 -1.14 -3.13 3.70
N ASP A 76 -1.21 -2.17 2.77
CA ASP A 76 -0.02 -1.61 2.10
C ASP A 76 0.87 -0.83 3.09
N ALA A 77 0.28 -0.08 4.03
CA ALA A 77 1.04 0.59 5.09
C ALA A 77 1.75 -0.42 6.01
N LEU A 78 1.02 -1.45 6.46
CA LEU A 78 1.56 -2.54 7.27
C LEU A 78 2.73 -3.22 6.55
N ALA A 79 2.57 -3.48 5.25
CA ALA A 79 3.59 -4.09 4.42
C ALA A 79 4.93 -3.38 4.52
N ARG A 80 4.88 -2.07 4.33
CA ARG A 80 6.06 -1.22 4.30
C ARG A 80 6.68 -1.09 5.68
N PHE A 81 5.88 -0.97 6.74
CA PHE A 81 6.42 -0.92 8.10
C PHE A 81 7.08 -2.23 8.54
N GLU A 82 6.54 -3.39 8.16
CA GLU A 82 7.17 -4.69 8.42
C GLU A 82 8.53 -4.77 7.71
N MET A 83 8.59 -4.41 6.43
CA MET A 83 9.84 -4.40 5.66
C MET A 83 10.88 -3.43 6.21
N LEU A 84 10.45 -2.28 6.72
CA LEU A 84 11.33 -1.27 7.32
C LEU A 84 11.75 -1.63 8.76
N GLY A 85 11.37 -2.79 9.30
CA GLY A 85 11.66 -3.15 10.69
C GLY A 85 11.09 -2.15 11.69
N SER A 86 9.91 -1.60 11.42
CA SER A 86 9.25 -0.56 12.21
C SER A 86 8.07 -1.12 13.03
N PRO A 87 8.32 -1.91 14.09
CA PRO A 87 7.29 -2.70 14.77
C PRO A 87 6.17 -1.85 15.37
N LEU A 88 6.51 -0.70 15.99
CA LEU A 88 5.51 0.20 16.57
C LEU A 88 4.52 0.74 15.52
N TRP A 89 4.99 1.02 14.31
CA TRP A 89 4.15 1.50 13.22
C TRP A 89 3.36 0.38 12.55
N ALA A 90 3.95 -0.82 12.44
CA ALA A 90 3.25 -2.02 12.00
C ALA A 90 2.08 -2.35 12.93
N GLU A 91 2.28 -2.30 14.25
CA GLU A 91 1.22 -2.48 15.24
C GLU A 91 0.10 -1.45 15.10
N GLN A 92 0.44 -0.19 14.84
CA GLN A 92 -0.57 0.82 14.55
C GLN A 92 -1.41 0.45 13.32
N ALA A 93 -0.79 0.01 12.23
CA ALA A 93 -1.52 -0.40 11.03
C ALA A 93 -2.42 -1.63 11.30
N ARG A 94 -1.93 -2.62 12.05
CA ARG A 94 -2.73 -3.80 12.48
C ARG A 94 -3.93 -3.38 13.33
N ALA A 95 -3.75 -2.48 14.28
CA ALA A 95 -4.82 -1.96 15.12
C ALA A 95 -5.88 -1.18 14.32
N GLU A 96 -5.50 -0.50 13.23
CA GLU A 96 -6.44 0.16 12.33
C GLU A 96 -7.22 -0.86 11.48
N LEU A 97 -6.56 -1.90 10.96
CA LEU A 97 -7.16 -3.00 10.21
C LEU A 97 -8.18 -3.78 11.07
N ALA A 98 -7.86 -4.06 12.33
CA ALA A 98 -8.75 -4.72 13.27
C ALA A 98 -10.08 -3.94 13.41
N ARG A 99 -10.03 -2.60 13.44
CA ARG A 99 -11.21 -1.74 13.57
C ARG A 99 -12.08 -1.65 12.31
N ILE A 100 -11.58 -2.02 11.13
CA ILE A 100 -12.41 -2.13 9.91
C ILE A 100 -13.30 -3.38 9.99
N SER A 101 -12.81 -4.40 10.68
CA SER A 101 -13.33 -5.75 10.64
C SER A 101 -14.05 -6.05 11.95
N GLY A 102 -15.37 -5.82 12.01
CA GLY A 102 -16.21 -6.49 13.01
C GLY A 102 -16.29 -8.02 12.82
N ARG A 103 -15.59 -8.56 11.81
CA ARG A 103 -15.45 -9.98 11.49
C ARG A 103 -14.11 -10.15 10.79
N ALA A 104 -13.34 -11.17 11.17
CA ALA A 104 -12.01 -11.50 10.62
C ALA A 104 -11.96 -11.38 9.08
N PRO A 105 -10.79 -11.05 8.48
CA PRO A 105 -10.67 -10.78 7.06
C PRO A 105 -11.25 -11.91 6.22
N SER A 106 -11.94 -11.57 5.12
CA SER A 106 -12.19 -12.51 4.04
C SER A 106 -10.84 -12.98 3.52
N ARG A 107 -10.38 -14.14 4.00
CA ARG A 107 -9.26 -14.88 3.44
C ARG A 107 -9.55 -15.03 1.93
N GLY A 108 -8.88 -14.25 1.08
CA GLY A 108 -9.14 -14.31 -0.37
C GLY A 108 -8.89 -13.03 -1.15
N GLU A 109 -9.19 -11.85 -0.59
CA GLU A 109 -9.11 -10.61 -1.38
C GLU A 109 -7.71 -9.98 -1.35
N LEU A 110 -7.13 -9.78 -2.54
CA LEU A 110 -5.89 -9.03 -2.71
C LEU A 110 -6.10 -7.52 -2.50
N THR A 111 -5.08 -6.84 -1.99
CA THR A 111 -4.98 -5.37 -2.08
C THR A 111 -4.74 -4.93 -3.52
N GLU A 112 -4.85 -3.63 -3.78
CA GLU A 112 -4.53 -3.09 -5.11
C GLU A 112 -3.04 -3.21 -5.45
N ALA A 113 -2.15 -3.00 -4.48
CA ALA A 113 -0.72 -3.23 -4.69
C ALA A 113 -0.42 -4.71 -4.94
N GLU A 114 -1.04 -5.60 -4.16
CA GLU A 114 -0.95 -7.05 -4.36
C GLU A 114 -1.47 -7.48 -5.73
N ARG A 115 -2.59 -6.92 -6.22
CA ARG A 115 -3.10 -7.16 -7.58
C ARG A 115 -2.10 -6.74 -8.65
N ARG A 116 -1.55 -5.52 -8.55
CA ARG A 116 -0.55 -5.02 -9.51
C ARG A 116 0.71 -5.89 -9.54
N ILE A 117 1.22 -6.27 -8.36
CA ILE A 117 2.36 -7.17 -8.25
C ILE A 117 2.02 -8.54 -8.85
N ALA A 118 0.87 -9.11 -8.49
CA ALA A 118 0.44 -10.41 -8.98
C ALA A 118 0.25 -10.45 -10.50
N GLY A 119 -0.32 -9.39 -11.09
CA GLY A 119 -0.48 -9.25 -12.54
C GLY A 119 0.85 -9.21 -13.28
N LEU A 120 1.76 -8.33 -12.87
CA LEU A 120 3.10 -8.24 -13.48
C LEU A 120 3.90 -9.56 -13.36
N VAL A 121 3.72 -10.28 -12.26
CA VAL A 121 4.32 -11.60 -12.05
C VAL A 121 3.69 -12.66 -12.94
N ALA A 122 2.37 -12.63 -13.11
CA ALA A 122 1.65 -13.51 -14.03
C ALA A 122 2.04 -13.29 -15.51
N GLU A 123 2.41 -12.06 -15.88
CA GLU A 123 3.00 -11.73 -17.20
C GLU A 123 4.43 -12.27 -17.40
N GLY A 124 5.05 -12.85 -16.37
CA GLY A 124 6.41 -13.41 -16.47
C GLY A 124 7.52 -12.50 -15.95
N ARG A 125 7.24 -11.29 -15.44
CA ARG A 125 8.27 -10.35 -14.96
C ARG A 125 8.95 -10.80 -13.67
N THR A 126 10.28 -10.80 -13.64
CA THR A 126 11.08 -11.11 -12.44
C THR A 126 10.79 -10.14 -11.29
N ASN A 127 11.12 -10.52 -10.05
CA ASN A 127 10.94 -9.64 -8.89
C ASN A 127 11.67 -8.30 -9.08
N ARG A 128 12.85 -8.32 -9.73
CA ARG A 128 13.63 -7.14 -10.10
C ARG A 128 12.90 -6.22 -11.07
N GLU A 129 12.29 -6.77 -12.11
CA GLU A 129 11.52 -5.99 -13.09
C GLU A 129 10.22 -5.43 -12.49
N VAL A 130 9.55 -6.20 -11.64
CA VAL A 130 8.36 -5.75 -10.89
C VAL A 130 8.74 -4.63 -9.92
N ALA A 131 9.86 -4.79 -9.21
CA ALA A 131 10.40 -3.81 -8.29
C ALA A 131 10.71 -2.50 -9.02
N ALA A 132 11.39 -2.57 -10.17
CA ALA A 132 11.65 -1.41 -11.01
C ALA A 132 10.35 -0.75 -11.51
N ALA A 133 9.39 -1.54 -12.00
CA ALA A 133 8.13 -1.03 -12.54
C ALA A 133 7.24 -0.34 -11.49
N LEU A 134 7.32 -0.77 -10.23
CA LEU A 134 6.50 -0.26 -9.13
C LEU A 134 7.27 0.65 -8.16
N PHE A 135 8.53 0.98 -8.47
CA PHE A 135 9.44 1.73 -7.59
C PHE A 135 9.52 1.12 -6.18
N LEU A 136 9.65 -0.21 -6.13
CA LEU A 136 9.80 -1.01 -4.92
C LEU A 136 11.21 -1.62 -4.86
N THR A 137 11.55 -2.24 -3.73
CA THR A 137 12.72 -3.13 -3.65
C THR A 137 12.32 -4.56 -4.03
N GLU A 138 13.26 -5.37 -4.50
CA GLU A 138 13.01 -6.80 -4.78
C GLU A 138 12.44 -7.52 -3.55
N HIS A 139 12.99 -7.23 -2.38
CA HIS A 139 12.50 -7.74 -1.11
C HIS A 139 11.04 -7.32 -0.78
N SER A 140 10.62 -6.11 -1.21
CA SER A 140 9.22 -5.69 -1.10
C SER A 140 8.30 -6.60 -1.91
N VAL A 141 8.73 -6.93 -3.13
CA VAL A 141 7.97 -7.75 -4.07
C VAL A 141 7.83 -9.18 -3.54
N GLU A 142 8.91 -9.76 -3.01
CA GLU A 142 8.90 -11.08 -2.38
C GLU A 142 7.93 -11.16 -1.20
N THR A 143 7.99 -10.17 -0.32
CA THR A 143 7.11 -10.10 0.85
C THR A 143 5.65 -9.98 0.44
N ALA A 144 5.34 -9.14 -0.56
CA ALA A 144 4.00 -9.01 -1.10
C ALA A 144 3.51 -10.31 -1.75
N LEU A 145 4.35 -10.99 -2.53
CA LEU A 145 4.02 -12.27 -3.16
C LEU A 145 3.72 -13.36 -2.13
N THR A 146 4.44 -13.40 -1.01
CA THR A 146 4.15 -14.34 0.08
C THR A 146 2.71 -14.17 0.60
N ARG A 147 2.23 -12.94 0.70
CA ARG A 147 0.86 -12.64 1.12
C ARG A 147 -0.15 -12.93 0.02
N VAL A 148 0.16 -12.60 -1.23
CA VAL A 148 -0.66 -12.95 -2.41
C VAL A 148 -0.88 -14.46 -2.46
N TYR A 149 0.19 -15.25 -2.35
CA TYR A 149 0.14 -16.71 -2.34
C TYR A 149 -0.75 -17.24 -1.23
N ARG A 150 -0.54 -16.75 0.00
CA ARG A 150 -1.39 -17.11 1.14
C ARG A 150 -2.86 -16.71 0.96
N LYS A 151 -3.13 -15.53 0.38
CA LYS A 151 -4.49 -15.00 0.17
C LYS A 151 -5.23 -15.78 -0.92
N LEU A 152 -4.54 -16.15 -2.01
CA LEU A 152 -5.13 -16.88 -3.14
C LEU A 152 -5.05 -18.39 -2.99
N GLY A 153 -4.36 -18.91 -1.99
CA GLY A 153 -4.16 -20.35 -1.78
C GLY A 153 -3.22 -21.01 -2.80
N VAL A 154 -2.41 -20.22 -3.51
CA VAL A 154 -1.42 -20.72 -4.47
C VAL A 154 -0.06 -20.89 -3.81
N ARG A 155 0.73 -21.85 -4.29
CA ARG A 155 2.04 -22.23 -3.72
C ARG A 155 3.22 -21.85 -4.62
N SER A 156 2.95 -21.48 -5.87
CA SER A 156 3.99 -21.16 -6.83
C SER A 156 3.63 -20.01 -7.74
N ARG A 157 4.67 -19.41 -8.31
CA ARG A 157 4.57 -18.40 -9.36
C ARG A 157 3.80 -18.90 -10.59
N GLY A 158 4.01 -20.17 -10.97
CA GLY A 158 3.29 -20.80 -12.07
C GLY A 158 1.81 -21.02 -11.77
N GLU A 159 1.46 -21.39 -10.53
CA GLU A 159 0.06 -21.46 -10.09
C GLU A 159 -0.61 -20.09 -10.09
N LEU A 160 0.09 -19.05 -9.64
CA LEU A 160 -0.41 -17.68 -9.70
C LEU A 160 -0.70 -17.26 -11.14
N ALA A 161 0.22 -17.53 -12.07
CA ALA A 161 0.05 -17.21 -13.49
C ALA A 161 -1.15 -17.95 -14.10
N ARG A 162 -1.32 -19.25 -13.79
CA ARG A 162 -2.49 -20.03 -14.24
C ARG A 162 -3.81 -19.52 -13.66
N LEU A 163 -3.81 -19.12 -12.39
CA LEU A 163 -5.01 -18.61 -11.72
C LEU A 163 -5.49 -17.27 -12.31
N LEU A 164 -4.55 -16.43 -12.77
CA LEU A 164 -4.83 -15.11 -13.34
C LEU A 164 -4.92 -15.11 -14.87
N ALA A 165 -4.65 -16.23 -15.53
CA ALA A 165 -4.84 -16.35 -16.97
C ALA A 165 -6.32 -16.18 -17.35
N PRO A 166 -6.63 -15.50 -18.46
CA PRO A 166 -8.00 -15.40 -18.94
C PRO A 166 -8.55 -16.80 -19.21
N LYS A 167 -9.74 -17.11 -18.68
CA LYS A 167 -10.47 -18.31 -19.07
C LYS A 167 -10.99 -18.09 -20.50
N SER A 168 -10.42 -18.82 -21.44
CA SER A 168 -10.93 -18.93 -22.81
C SER A 168 -12.33 -19.51 -22.86
#